data_AF-A0A833L0J8-F1
#
_entry.id   AF-A0A833L0J8-F1
#
_cell.length_a   1.000
_cell.length_b   1.000
_cell.length_c   1.000
_cell.angle_alpha   90.00
_cell.angle_beta   90.00
_cell.angle_gamma   90.00
#
_symmetry.space_group_name_H-M   'P 1'
#
loop_
_entity.id
_entity.type
_entity.pdbx_description
1 polymer ?
#
loop_
_entity_poly.entity_id
_entity_poly.type
_entity_poly.pdbx_seq_one_letter_code
_entity_poly.pdbx_strand_id
1 'polypeptide(L)' 'MKKFILIVLACFLLVSVSFAKSVIVRGSFKKSGNYVSPHYKTSPNKTKIDNWSTKGNINPSTGKKGTKRIY' A
#
# COMPACT_ATOMS: atom_id res chain seq x y z
N MET A 1 4.03 15.40 37.34
CA MET A 1 2.89 14.56 36.88
C MET A 1 2.08 15.21 35.75
N LYS A 2 1.51 16.41 35.90
CA LYS A 2 0.73 17.10 34.84
C LYS A 2 1.48 17.31 33.51
N LYS A 3 2.77 17.67 33.55
CA LYS A 3 3.63 17.83 32.36
C LYS A 3 3.87 16.50 31.62
N PHE A 4 3.94 15.39 32.35
CA PHE A 4 4.13 14.06 31.77
C PHE A 4 2.86 13.58 31.05
N ILE A 5 1.70 13.86 31.64
CA ILE A 5 0.38 13.60 31.03
C ILE A 5 0.23 14.40 29.73
N LEU A 6 0.64 15.68 29.72
CA LEU A 6 0.61 16.51 28.52
C LEU A 6 1.52 15.98 27.39
N ILE A 7 2.68 15.43 27.72
CA ILE A 7 3.60 14.83 26.74
C ILE A 7 2.98 13.56 26.12
N VAL A 8 2.38 12.69 26.94
CA VAL A 8 1.73 11.46 26.44
C VAL A 8 0.53 11.80 25.54
N LEU A 9 -0.27 12.81 25.90
CA LEU A 9 -1.37 13.30 25.07
C LEU A 9 -0.87 13.92 23.75
N ALA A 10 0.22 14.68 23.79
CA ALA A 10 0.84 15.24 22.58
C ALA A 10 1.40 14.14 21.65
N CYS A 11 1.97 13.07 22.20
CA CYS A 11 2.42 11.92 21.40
C CYS A 11 1.26 11.20 20.70
N PHE A 12 0.09 11.11 21.34
CA PHE A 12 -1.09 10.50 20.73
C PHE A 12 -1.62 11.29 19.52
N LEU A 13 -1.44 12.61 19.51
CA LEU A 13 -1.84 13.48 18.40
C LEU A 13 -0.97 13.32 17.14
N LEU A 14 0.21 12.69 17.26
CA LEU A 14 1.11 12.47 16.11
C LEU A 14 0.82 11.18 15.34
N VAL A 15 -0.07 10.32 15.85
CA VAL A 15 -0.40 9.05 15.20
C VAL A 15 -1.47 9.28 14.13
N SER A 16 -1.04 9.60 12.91
CA SER A 16 -1.92 9.57 11.74
C SER A 16 -1.99 8.16 11.19
N VAL A 17 -3.17 7.53 11.29
CA VAL A 17 -3.39 6.19 10.72
C VAL A 17 -3.73 6.36 9.24
N SER A 18 -2.82 5.93 8.35
CA SER A 18 -3.07 5.91 6.91
C SER A 18 -3.68 4.57 6.50
N PHE A 19 -4.93 4.58 6.01
CA PHE A 19 -5.60 3.39 5.51
C PHE A 19 -5.66 3.40 3.98
N ALA A 20 -5.16 2.33 3.36
CA ALA A 20 -5.27 2.14 1.93
C ALA A 20 -6.65 1.53 1.59
N LYS A 21 -7.51 2.28 0.89
CA LYS A 21 -8.86 1.82 0.50
C LYS A 21 -8.79 0.69 -0.52
N SER A 22 -9.52 -0.40 -0.33
CA SER A 22 -9.59 -1.50 -1.31
C SER A 22 -10.66 -1.27 -2.38
N VAL A 23 -10.40 -1.72 -3.61
CA VAL A 23 -11.31 -1.70 -4.76
C VAL A 23 -11.33 -3.06 -5.45
N ILE A 24 -12.48 -3.44 -6.01
CA ILE A 24 -12.61 -4.66 -6.82
C ILE A 24 -12.29 -4.36 -8.29
N VAL A 25 -11.40 -5.16 -8.87
CA VAL A 25 -11.14 -5.18 -10.31
C VAL A 25 -12.08 -6.21 -10.91
N ARG A 26 -12.86 -5.81 -11.92
CA ARG A 26 -13.73 -6.72 -12.66
C ARG A 26 -12.90 -7.68 -13.51
N GLY A 27 -13.44 -8.88 -13.73
CA GLY A 27 -12.82 -9.87 -14.60
C GLY A 27 -12.74 -9.35 -16.03
N SER A 28 -11.68 -9.71 -16.75
CA SER A 28 -11.46 -9.27 -18.13
C SER A 28 -10.62 -10.27 -18.91
N PHE A 29 -10.81 -10.31 -20.23
CA PHE A 29 -9.96 -11.08 -21.13
C PHE A 29 -8.77 -10.22 -21.57
N LYS A 30 -7.56 -10.76 -21.47
CA LYS A 30 -6.37 -10.14 -22.06
C LYS A 30 -6.43 -10.26 -23.59
N LYS A 31 -5.75 -9.36 -24.30
CA LYS A 31 -5.61 -9.43 -25.77
C LYS A 31 -5.04 -10.78 -26.26
N SER A 32 -4.27 -11.48 -25.42
CA SER A 32 -3.75 -12.81 -25.69
C SER A 32 -4.75 -13.96 -25.46
N GLY A 33 -6.02 -13.67 -25.16
CA GLY A 33 -7.08 -14.66 -24.89
C GLY A 33 -7.20 -15.16 -23.44
N ASN A 34 -6.25 -14.82 -22.57
CA ASN A 34 -6.26 -15.29 -21.18
C ASN A 34 -7.29 -14.54 -20.32
N TYR A 35 -8.16 -15.28 -19.63
CA TYR A 35 -9.10 -14.71 -18.66
C TYR A 35 -8.40 -14.32 -17.35
N VAL A 36 -8.74 -13.14 -16.84
CA VAL A 36 -8.32 -12.63 -15.53
C VAL A 36 -9.55 -12.60 -14.63
N SER A 37 -9.51 -13.35 -13.54
CA SER A 37 -10.57 -13.35 -12.55
C SER A 37 -10.66 -12.00 -11.81
N PRO A 38 -11.87 -11.60 -11.37
CA PRO A 38 -12.02 -10.46 -10.48
C PRO A 38 -11.16 -10.63 -9.22
N HIS A 39 -10.52 -9.55 -8.78
CA HIS A 39 -9.69 -9.57 -7.57
C HIS A 39 -9.73 -8.21 -6.87
N TYR A 40 -9.43 -8.21 -5.57
CA TYR A 40 -9.28 -6.98 -4.80
C TYR A 40 -7.87 -6.42 -4.98
N LYS A 41 -7.78 -5.09 -5.08
CA LYS A 41 -6.53 -4.35 -5.03
C LYS A 41 -6.69 -3.07 -4.23
N THR A 42 -5.59 -2.50 -3.80
CA THR A 42 -5.56 -1.14 -3.23
C THR A 42 -6.01 -0.12 -4.28
N SER A 43 -6.74 0.90 -3.83
CA SER A 43 -7.17 2.04 -4.65
C SER A 43 -5.95 2.63 -5.35
N PRO A 44 -6.01 2.85 -6.67
CA PRO A 44 -4.91 3.47 -7.38
C PRO A 44 -4.68 4.89 -6.83
N ASN A 45 -3.42 5.25 -6.66
CA ASN A 45 -2.99 6.60 -6.30
C ASN A 45 -1.95 7.09 -7.34
N LYS A 46 -1.41 8.29 -7.15
CA LYS A 46 -0.43 8.89 -8.07
C LYS A 46 1.02 8.57 -7.72
N THR A 47 1.27 7.72 -6.72
CA THR A 47 2.61 7.34 -6.31
C THR A 47 2.94 5.92 -6.75
N LYS A 48 4.22 5.64 -6.94
CA LYS A 48 4.73 4.28 -7.17
C LYS A 48 5.48 3.76 -5.95
N ILE A 49 5.73 4.60 -4.93
CA ILE A 49 6.66 4.30 -3.84
C ILE A 49 6.15 3.19 -2.92
N ASP A 50 4.83 3.00 -2.88
CA ASP A 50 4.11 2.02 -2.06
C ASP A 50 3.93 0.67 -2.76
N ASN A 51 4.27 0.55 -4.04
CA ASN A 51 4.25 -0.72 -4.75
C ASN A 51 5.35 -1.66 -4.24
N TRP A 52 5.03 -2.92 -3.94
CA TRP A 52 6.04 -3.91 -3.53
C TRP A 52 7.14 -4.14 -4.57
N SER A 53 6.87 -3.88 -5.85
CA SER A 53 7.87 -3.99 -6.91
C SER A 53 8.89 -2.85 -6.93
N THR A 54 8.66 -1.77 -6.18
CA THR A 54 9.53 -0.59 -6.17
C THR A 54 10.80 -0.87 -5.39
N LYS A 55 11.93 -0.37 -5.91
CA LYS A 55 13.25 -0.57 -5.31
C LYS A 55 13.24 -0.15 -3.84
N GLY A 56 13.64 -1.07 -2.96
CA GLY A 56 13.67 -0.87 -1.51
C GLY A 56 12.53 -1.57 -0.76
N ASN A 57 11.41 -1.88 -1.44
CA ASN A 57 10.30 -2.60 -0.83
C ASN A 57 10.50 -4.12 -0.93
N ILE A 58 9.86 -4.86 -0.04
CA ILE A 58 9.80 -6.34 -0.07
C ILE A 58 8.33 -6.74 -0.10
N ASN A 59 7.97 -7.63 -1.02
CA ASN A 59 6.64 -8.20 -1.06
C ASN A 59 6.47 -9.20 0.11
N PRO A 60 5.58 -8.95 1.08
CA PRO A 60 5.43 -9.81 2.25
C PRO A 60 4.90 -11.22 1.92
N SER A 61 4.11 -11.37 0.85
CA SER A 61 3.53 -12.65 0.45
C SER A 61 4.51 -13.55 -0.30
N THR A 62 5.57 -13.00 -0.88
CA THR A 62 6.52 -13.77 -1.71
C THR A 62 7.99 -13.62 -1.31
N GLY A 63 8.31 -12.70 -0.39
CA GLY A 63 9.68 -12.34 -0.01
C GLY A 63 10.49 -11.65 -1.11
N LYS A 64 9.91 -11.42 -2.30
CA LYS A 64 10.63 -10.83 -3.44
C LYS A 64 10.95 -9.36 -3.18
N LYS A 65 12.21 -9.00 -3.35
CA LYS A 65 12.68 -7.60 -3.31
C LYS A 65 12.21 -6.84 -4.55
N GLY A 66 11.69 -5.64 -4.35
CA GLY A 66 11.38 -4.71 -5.41
C GLY A 66 12.64 -4.15 -6.06
N THR A 67 12.57 -3.93 -7.37
CA THR A 67 13.70 -3.48 -8.20
C THR A 67 13.34 -2.34 -9.15
N LYS A 68 12.05 -2.00 -9.30
CA LYS A 68 11.58 -0.96 -10.21
C LYS A 68 11.96 0.42 -9.71
N ARG A 69 12.53 1.26 -10.58
CA ARG A 69 12.75 2.68 -10.31
C ARG A 69 11.43 3.45 -10.46
N ILE A 70 11.30 4.56 -9.72
CA ILE A 70 10.11 5.41 -9.73
C ILE A 70 10.08 6.30 -11.00
N TYR A 71 11.29 6.66 -11.48
CA TYR A 71 11.59 7.49 -12.66
C TYR A 71 12.48 6.71 -13.63
#